data_AF-A0A957IYI2-F1
#
_entry.id   AF-A0A957IYI2-F1
#
_cell.length_a   1.000
_cell.length_b   1.000
_cell.length_c   1.000
_cell.angle_alpha   90.00
_cell.angle_beta   90.00
_cell.angle_gamma   90.00
#
_symmetry.space_group_name_H-M   'P 1'
#
loop_
_entity.id
_entity.type
_entity.pdbx_description
1 polymer ?
#
loop_
_entity_poly.entity_id
_entity_poly.type
_entity_poly.pdbx_seq_one_letter_code
_entity_poly.pdbx_strand_id
1 'polypeptide(L)'
;MIKTRTSWKDSGYDCDHCGGKILLRTDHETGQPKQELYQCELCGCQWALNGDVLRIGNSSSCETAQEERVAETADEERLSRRFVIVLSIVAVLLIGRFGGIAALRLIIPLALVV
;
A
#
# COMPACT_ATOMS: atom_id res chain seq x y z
N MET A 1 24.28 -38.38 -6.86
CA MET A 1 22.81 -38.29 -6.99
C MET A 1 22.34 -37.13 -6.13
N ILE A 2 21.73 -36.12 -6.72
CA ILE A 2 21.08 -35.04 -5.98
C ILE A 2 19.76 -35.61 -5.45
N LYS A 3 19.55 -35.55 -4.12
CA LYS A 3 18.27 -35.91 -3.49
C LYS A 3 17.57 -34.64 -3.07
N THR A 4 16.32 -34.49 -3.49
CA THR A 4 15.39 -33.48 -3.01
C THR A 4 14.40 -34.14 -2.04
N ARG A 5 14.13 -33.47 -0.91
CA ARG A 5 13.12 -33.89 0.06
C ARG A 5 12.37 -32.66 0.55
N THR A 6 11.05 -32.70 0.38
CA THR A 6 10.14 -31.70 0.97
C THR A 6 9.46 -32.31 2.19
N SER A 7 9.32 -31.52 3.25
CA SER A 7 8.57 -31.87 4.45
C SER A 7 7.69 -30.71 4.87
N TRP A 8 6.57 -31.04 5.51
CA TRP A 8 5.55 -30.08 5.93
C TRP A 8 5.30 -30.25 7.41
N LYS A 9 5.20 -29.14 8.13
CA LYS A 9 4.85 -29.11 9.54
C LYS A 9 3.76 -28.07 9.75
N ASP A 10 2.77 -28.38 10.57
CA ASP A 10 1.79 -27.39 11.02
C ASP A 10 2.53 -26.27 11.78
N SER A 11 2.32 -25.02 11.34
CA SER A 11 2.92 -23.86 12.00
C SER A 11 2.13 -23.44 13.24
N GLY A 12 0.87 -23.88 13.38
CA GLY A 12 -0.04 -23.47 14.44
C GLY A 12 -0.74 -22.13 14.20
N TYR A 13 -0.60 -21.56 13.00
CA TYR A 13 -1.24 -20.31 12.59
C TYR A 13 -2.23 -20.54 11.47
N ASP A 14 -3.32 -19.77 11.48
CA ASP A 14 -4.28 -19.71 10.40
C ASP A 14 -4.07 -18.44 9.58
N CYS A 15 -4.46 -18.49 8.31
CA CYS A 15 -4.33 -17.35 7.42
C CYS A 15 -5.47 -16.35 7.64
N ASP A 16 -5.13 -15.13 8.04
CA ASP A 16 -6.11 -14.12 8.47
C ASP A 16 -7.23 -13.80 7.45
N HIS A 17 -6.94 -13.87 6.14
CA HIS A 17 -7.93 -13.50 5.11
C HIS A 17 -8.72 -14.68 4.55
N CYS A 18 -8.16 -15.91 4.55
CA CYS A 18 -8.82 -17.08 3.96
C CYS A 18 -9.14 -18.18 4.98
N GLY A 19 -8.66 -18.08 6.22
CA GLY A 19 -8.85 -19.05 7.30
C GLY A 19 -8.10 -20.37 7.14
N GLY A 20 -7.24 -20.52 6.13
CA GLY A 20 -6.51 -21.76 5.87
C GLY A 20 -5.28 -21.92 6.75
N LYS A 21 -4.97 -23.16 7.15
CA LYS A 21 -3.78 -23.43 7.97
C LYS A 21 -2.52 -23.03 7.25
N ILE A 22 -1.61 -22.44 8.00
CA ILE A 22 -0.27 -22.12 7.53
C ILE A 22 0.63 -23.30 7.89
N LEU A 23 1.31 -23.83 6.89
CA LEU A 23 2.28 -24.92 7.03
C LEU A 23 3.69 -24.36 6.86
N LEU A 24 4.61 -24.78 7.72
CA LEU A 24 6.03 -24.62 7.50
C LEU A 24 6.49 -25.70 6.51
N ARG A 25 6.81 -25.28 5.29
CA ARG A 25 7.43 -26.12 4.26
C ARG A 25 8.94 -26.02 4.40
N THR A 26 9.57 -27.19 4.44
CA THR A 26 11.02 -27.37 4.42
C THR A 26 11.39 -28.12 3.15
N ASP A 27 12.18 -27.48 2.29
CA ASP A 27 12.79 -28.10 1.13
C ASP A 27 14.28 -28.33 1.39
N HIS A 28 14.74 -29.55 1.15
CA HIS A 28 16.14 -29.92 1.30
C HIS A 28 16.64 -30.55 0.01
N GLU A 29 17.66 -29.93 -0.58
CA GLU A 29 18.37 -30.46 -1.73
C GLU A 29 19.83 -30.75 -1.36
N THR A 30 20.37 -31.87 -1.84
CA THR A 30 21.74 -32.27 -1.53
C THR A 30 22.74 -31.23 -2.05
N GLY A 31 23.54 -30.64 -1.16
CA GLY A 31 24.52 -29.61 -1.52
C GLY A 31 23.96 -28.19 -1.57
N GLN A 32 22.66 -28.00 -1.29
CA GLN A 32 22.06 -26.70 -1.09
C GLN A 32 21.66 -26.50 0.37
N PRO A 33 21.61 -25.24 0.85
CA PRO A 33 21.03 -24.93 2.15
C PRO A 33 19.55 -25.33 2.20
N LYS A 34 19.12 -25.75 3.39
CA LYS A 34 17.71 -26.02 3.67
C LYS A 34 16.90 -24.74 3.45
N GLN A 35 15.85 -24.82 2.64
CA GLN A 35 14.93 -23.72 2.42
C GLN A 35 13.68 -23.94 3.27
N GLU A 36 13.29 -22.91 4.00
CA GLU A 36 12.12 -22.92 4.87
C GLU A 36 11.22 -21.74 4.54
N LEU A 37 9.94 -22.01 4.36
CA LEU A 37 8.92 -21.00 4.04
C LEU A 37 7.58 -21.37 4.68
N TYR A 38 6.77 -20.37 4.95
CA TYR A 38 5.37 -20.54 5.34
C TYR A 38 4.51 -20.61 4.09
N GLN A 39 3.55 -21.53 4.06
CA GLN A 39 2.59 -21.66 2.97
C GLN A 39 1.20 -21.93 3.52
N CYS A 40 0.20 -21.14 3.08
CA CYS A 40 -1.19 -21.44 3.37
C CYS A 40 -1.68 -22.61 2.52
N GLU A 41 -2.38 -23.58 3.13
CA GLU A 41 -2.91 -24.75 2.44
C GLU A 41 -4.14 -24.45 1.55
N LEU A 42 -4.90 -23.40 1.87
CA LEU A 42 -6.11 -23.02 1.12
C LEU A 42 -5.81 -22.05 -0.02
N CYS A 43 -5.29 -20.87 0.31
CA CYS A 43 -5.05 -19.85 -0.71
C CYS A 43 -3.71 -20.01 -1.42
N GLY A 44 -2.77 -20.74 -0.81
CA GLY A 44 -1.47 -21.01 -1.37
C GLY A 44 -0.47 -19.85 -1.27
N CYS A 45 -0.80 -18.75 -0.59
CA CYS A 45 0.16 -17.70 -0.28
C CYS A 45 1.42 -18.30 0.36
N GLN A 46 2.59 -17.77 0.00
CA GLN A 46 3.89 -18.19 0.50
C GLN A 46 4.70 -17.00 1.00
N TRP A 47 5.33 -17.20 2.14
CA TRP A 47 6.18 -16.21 2.80
C TRP A 47 7.49 -16.86 3.22
N ALA A 48 8.60 -16.16 3.03
CA ALA A 48 9.86 -16.56 3.62
C ALA A 48 9.83 -16.33 5.14
N LEU A 49 10.71 -17.01 5.88
CA LEU A 49 10.79 -16.88 7.34
C LEU A 49 11.11 -15.45 7.81
N ASN A 50 11.76 -14.64 6.97
CA ASN A 50 12.03 -13.23 7.24
C ASN A 50 10.80 -12.31 6.99
N GLY A 51 9.67 -12.87 6.55
CA GLY A 51 8.44 -12.15 6.25
C GLY A 51 8.29 -11.73 4.78
N ASP A 52 9.29 -11.95 3.93
CA ASP A 52 9.18 -11.60 2.51
C ASP A 52 8.09 -12.42 1.81
N VAL A 53 7.27 -11.74 1.02
CA VAL A 53 6.24 -12.41 0.21
C VAL A 53 6.92 -13.10 -0.98
N LEU A 54 6.85 -14.43 -1.01
CA LEU A 54 7.38 -15.23 -2.12
C LEU A 54 6.32 -15.46 -3.19
N ARG A 55 5.07 -15.67 -2.77
CA ARG A 55 3.95 -15.92 -3.67
C ARG A 55 2.66 -15.40 -3.09
N ILE A 56 1.89 -14.67 -3.90
CA ILE A 56 0.51 -14.34 -3.59
C ILE A 56 -0.37 -15.51 -4.05
N GLY A 57 -1.30 -15.91 -3.18
CA GLY A 57 -2.29 -16.93 -3.47
C GLY A 57 -3.24 -16.50 -4.59
N ASN A 58 -3.86 -17.46 -5.27
CA ASN A 58 -4.77 -17.23 -6.39
C ASN A 58 -6.23 -17.55 -6.04
N SER A 59 -6.55 -17.59 -4.74
CA SER A 59 -7.94 -17.76 -4.30
C SER A 59 -8.73 -16.47 -4.48
N SER A 60 -10.05 -16.56 -4.64
CA SER A 60 -10.95 -15.39 -4.67
C SER A 60 -10.77 -14.48 -3.45
N SER A 61 -10.54 -15.06 -2.27
CA SER A 61 -10.26 -14.29 -1.05
C SER A 61 -8.98 -13.45 -1.14
N CYS A 62 -7.96 -13.91 -1.88
CA CYS A 62 -6.76 -13.13 -2.12
C CYS A 62 -7.02 -11.98 -3.10
N GLU A 63 -7.77 -12.25 -4.16
CA GLU A 63 -8.12 -11.26 -5.18
C GLU A 63 -8.92 -10.10 -4.56
N THR A 64 -9.99 -10.41 -3.83
CA THR A 64 -10.78 -9.38 -3.11
C THR A 64 -9.92 -8.59 -2.13
N ALA A 65 -9.07 -9.27 -1.35
CA ALA A 65 -8.19 -8.59 -0.39
C ALA A 65 -7.11 -7.72 -1.06
N GLN A 66 -6.79 -7.93 -2.34
CA GLN A 66 -5.92 -7.04 -3.11
C GLN A 66 -6.70 -5.86 -3.68
N GLU A 67 -7.90 -6.10 -4.20
CA GLU A 67 -8.78 -5.05 -4.72
C GLU A 67 -9.12 -4.02 -3.64
N GLU A 68 -9.44 -4.47 -2.41
CA GLU A 68 -9.73 -3.57 -1.28
C GLU A 68 -8.54 -2.66 -0.96
N ARG A 69 -7.31 -3.21 -0.90
CA ARG A 69 -6.08 -2.41 -0.65
C ARG A 69 -5.79 -1.41 -1.77
N VAL A 70 -6.06 -1.79 -3.01
CA VAL A 70 -5.91 -0.87 -4.15
C VAL A 70 -6.97 0.24 -4.10
N ALA A 71 -8.20 -0.09 -3.69
CA ALA A 71 -9.26 0.90 -3.50
C ALA A 71 -8.92 1.88 -2.37
N GLU A 72 -8.41 1.39 -1.24
CA GLU A 72 -7.97 2.23 -0.10
C GLU A 72 -6.89 3.23 -0.51
N THR A 73 -5.84 2.75 -1.20
CA THR A 73 -4.74 3.62 -1.66
C THR A 73 -5.23 4.65 -2.70
N ALA A 74 -6.11 4.25 -3.61
CA ALA A 74 -6.71 5.15 -4.59
C ALA A 74 -7.59 6.24 -3.94
N ASP A 75 -8.35 5.89 -2.90
CA ASP A 75 -9.17 6.86 -2.15
C ASP A 75 -8.31 7.84 -1.36
N GLU A 76 -7.21 7.37 -0.75
CA GLU A 76 -6.25 8.22 -0.04
C GLU A 76 -5.57 9.22 -0.99
N GLU A 77 -5.12 8.76 -2.16
CA GLU A 77 -4.58 9.63 -3.22
C GLU A 77 -5.63 10.62 -3.74
N ARG A 78 -6.87 10.17 -3.91
CA ARG A 78 -7.97 11.03 -4.37
C ARG A 78 -8.29 12.12 -3.35
N LEU A 79 -8.29 11.78 -2.06
CA LEU A 79 -8.50 12.71 -0.97
C LEU A 79 -7.37 13.75 -0.91
N SER A 80 -6.11 13.29 -0.97
CA SER A 80 -4.93 14.14 -1.07
C SER A 80 -5.03 15.13 -2.24
N ARG A 81 -5.35 14.63 -3.44
CA ARG A 81 -5.54 15.47 -4.64
C ARG A 81 -6.65 16.52 -4.46
N ARG A 82 -7.78 16.14 -3.83
CA ARG A 82 -8.88 17.07 -3.53
C ARG A 82 -8.43 18.18 -2.57
N PHE A 83 -7.71 17.85 -1.51
CA PHE A 83 -7.17 18.84 -0.57
C PHE A 83 -6.24 19.84 -1.26
N VAL A 84 -5.33 19.36 -2.13
CA VAL A 84 -4.41 20.23 -2.88
C VAL A 84 -5.17 21.20 -3.79
N ILE A 85 -6.20 20.73 -4.50
CA ILE A 85 -7.03 21.59 -5.35
C ILE A 85 -7.74 22.67 -4.53
N VAL A 86 -8.35 22.30 -3.40
CA VAL A 86 -9.06 23.26 -2.53
C VAL A 86 -8.11 24.30 -1.96
N LEU A 87 -6.94 23.89 -1.46
CA LEU A 87 -5.92 24.82 -0.95
C LEU A 87 -5.42 25.77 -2.03
N SER A 88 -5.25 25.28 -3.26
CA SER A 88 -4.84 26.09 -4.41
C SER A 88 -5.89 27.15 -4.74
N ILE A 89 -7.18 26.79 -4.76
CA ILE A 89 -8.28 27.73 -5.00
C ILE A 89 -8.33 28.79 -3.90
N VAL A 90 -8.24 28.39 -2.63
CA VAL A 90 -8.24 29.31 -1.49
C VAL A 90 -7.06 30.28 -1.58
N ALA A 91 -5.86 29.81 -1.91
CA ALA A 91 -4.68 30.65 -2.09
C ALA A 91 -4.88 31.69 -3.21
N VAL A 92 -5.42 31.30 -4.37
CA VAL A 92 -5.74 32.23 -5.47
C VAL A 92 -6.78 33.26 -5.05
N LEU A 93 -7.84 32.85 -4.34
CA LEU A 93 -8.85 33.77 -3.82
C LEU A 93 -8.26 34.77 -2.81
N LEU A 94 -7.39 34.31 -1.91
CA LEU A 94 -6.69 35.19 -0.97
C LEU A 94 -5.78 36.17 -1.71
N ILE A 95 -5.01 35.72 -2.71
CA ILE A 95 -4.15 36.61 -3.51
C ILE A 95 -5.00 37.62 -4.30
N GLY A 96 -6.11 37.23 -4.91
CA GLY A 96 -7.00 38.16 -5.60
C GLY A 96 -7.66 39.16 -4.65
N ARG A 97 -8.16 38.67 -3.50
CA ARG A 97 -8.84 39.49 -2.49
C ARG A 97 -7.88 40.45 -1.79
N PHE A 98 -6.73 39.96 -1.32
CA PHE A 98 -5.75 40.75 -0.56
C PHE A 98 -4.73 41.46 -1.45
N GLY A 99 -4.34 40.90 -2.59
CA GLY A 99 -3.47 41.54 -3.58
C GLY A 99 -4.17 42.70 -4.31
N GLY A 100 -5.47 42.55 -4.60
CA GLY A 100 -6.31 43.67 -5.06
C GLY A 100 -6.45 44.76 -4.00
N ILE A 101 -6.63 44.41 -2.73
CA ILE A 101 -6.65 45.38 -1.61
C ILE A 101 -5.29 46.05 -1.42
N ALA A 102 -4.17 45.33 -1.58
CA ALA A 102 -2.82 45.89 -1.49
C ALA A 102 -2.53 46.88 -2.62
N ALA A 103 -2.94 46.55 -3.85
CA ALA A 103 -2.88 47.47 -4.99
C ALA A 103 -3.79 48.70 -4.77
N LEU A 104 -5.03 48.51 -4.28
CA LEU A 104 -5.92 49.62 -3.96
C LEU A 104 -5.31 50.55 -2.89
N ARG A 105 -4.68 49.99 -1.84
CA ARG A 105 -4.03 50.79 -0.79
C ARG A 105 -2.81 51.58 -1.27
N LEU A 106 -2.12 51.13 -2.31
CA LEU A 106 -1.02 51.87 -2.93
C LEU A 106 -1.50 52.93 -3.92
N ILE A 107 -2.59 52.66 -4.65
CA ILE A 107 -3.11 53.55 -5.70
C ILE A 107 -3.97 54.68 -5.12
N ILE A 108 -4.77 54.42 -4.07
CA ILE A 108 -5.64 55.43 -3.43
C ILE A 108 -4.88 56.69 -2.96
N PRO A 109 -3.76 56.61 -2.23
CA PRO A 109 -3.02 57.81 -1.82
C PRO A 109 -2.34 58.53 -3.00
N LEU A 110 -1.97 57.82 -4.07
CA LEU A 110 -1.35 58.43 -5.25
C LEU A 110 -2.38 59.20 -6.11
N ALA A 111 -3.62 58.72 -6.16
CA ALA A 111 -4.72 59.35 -6.90
C ALA A 111 -5.35 60.55 -6.18
N LEU A 112 -5.13 60.70 -4.87
CA LEU A 112 -5.60 61.86 -4.08
C LEU A 112 -4.59 63.02 -4.03
N VAL A 113 -3.38 62.81 -4.53
CA VAL A 113 -2.26 63.78 -4.50
C VAL A 113 -2.02 64.44 -5.88
N VAL A 114 -2.74 64.00 -6.92
CA VAL A 114 -2.82 64.64 -8.26
C VAL A 114 -4.12 65.41 -8.37
#